data_AF-A0AAP3EKI4-F1
#
_entry.id   AF-A0AAP3EKI4-F1
#
_cell.length_a   1.000
_cell.length_b   1.000
_cell.length_c   1.000
_cell.angle_alpha   90.00
_cell.angle_beta   90.00
_cell.angle_gamma   90.00
#
_symmetry.space_group_name_H-M   'P 1'
#
loop_
_entity.id
_entity.type
_entity.pdbx_description
1 polymer ?
#
loop_
_entity_poly.entity_id
_entity_poly.type
_entity_poly.pdbx_seq_one_letter_code
_entity_poly.pdbx_strand_id
1 'polypeptide(L)'
;ASLDAIEVLADALRIEPWQLLASDSRKPDDQEVLVPYAADGSCFHPGLASTRDGSFRVGEKSAQKRFSSFNDALEYLRGMETAKWRRPNASGNWGIVSAVKWDRLNQ
;
A
#
# COMPACT_ATOMS: atom_id res chain seq x y z
N ALA A 1 10.31 33.61 25.93
CA ALA A 1 10.12 34.31 24.65
C ALA A 1 9.98 33.28 23.52
N SER A 2 8.97 32.43 23.60
CA SER A 2 8.76 31.35 22.63
C SER A 2 7.29 31.18 22.24
N LEU A 3 6.37 31.86 22.93
CA LEU A 3 4.94 31.87 22.61
C LEU A 3 4.62 32.94 21.55
N ASP A 4 5.21 34.14 21.69
CA ASP A 4 4.99 35.27 20.77
C ASP A 4 5.34 34.93 19.31
N ALA A 5 6.39 34.13 19.10
CA ALA A 5 6.84 33.76 17.76
C ALA A 5 5.81 32.87 17.03
N ILE A 6 5.10 32.01 17.77
CA ILE A 6 4.06 31.12 17.22
C ILE A 6 2.83 31.95 16.84
N GLU A 7 2.43 32.90 17.70
CA GLU A 7 1.28 33.77 17.46
C GLU A 7 1.47 34.68 16.25
N VAL A 8 2.66 35.28 16.10
CA VAL A 8 2.99 36.13 14.94
C VAL A 8 2.96 35.34 13.62
N LEU A 9 3.47 34.10 13.62
CA LEU A 9 3.43 33.25 12.43
C LEU A 9 1.99 32.82 12.08
N ALA A 10 1.16 32.57 13.09
CA ALA A 10 -0.24 32.19 12.89
C ALA A 10 -1.05 33.34 12.27
N ASP A 11 -0.89 34.56 12.80
CA ASP A 11 -1.52 35.78 12.27
C ASP A 11 -1.09 36.05 10.82
N ALA A 12 0.21 35.96 10.52
CA ALA A 12 0.73 36.16 9.18
C ALA A 12 0.14 35.17 8.15
N LEU A 13 -0.13 33.94 8.57
CA LEU A 13 -0.75 32.89 7.75
C LEU A 13 -2.28 32.90 7.81
N ARG A 14 -2.89 33.78 8.63
CA ARG A 14 -4.34 33.81 8.92
C ARG A 14 -4.92 32.46 9.32
N ILE A 15 -4.18 31.74 10.14
CA ILE A 15 -4.63 30.49 10.74
C ILE A 15 -4.57 30.63 12.26
N GLU A 16 -5.31 29.79 12.96
CA GLU A 16 -5.23 29.79 14.41
C GLU A 16 -3.90 29.18 14.90
N PRO A 17 -3.33 29.61 16.04
CA PRO A 17 -2.01 29.13 16.50
C PRO A 17 -1.91 27.61 16.70
N TRP A 18 -3.03 26.96 17.05
CA TRP A 18 -3.12 25.50 17.17
C TRP A 18 -3.10 24.78 15.80
N GLN A 19 -3.42 25.47 14.71
CA GLN A 19 -3.32 24.92 13.34
C GLN A 19 -1.87 24.83 12.85
N LEU A 20 -0.94 25.62 13.41
CA LEU A 20 0.50 25.44 13.17
C LEU A 20 1.01 24.13 13.79
N LEU A 21 0.43 23.73 14.93
CA LEU A 21 0.76 22.51 15.65
C LEU A 21 -0.02 21.30 15.13
N ALA A 22 -1.15 21.54 14.46
CA ALA A 22 -1.79 20.57 13.58
C ALA A 22 -0.92 20.40 12.33
N SER A 23 0.27 19.82 12.51
CA SER A 23 1.04 19.20 11.45
C SER A 23 0.06 18.32 10.71
N ASP A 24 -0.27 18.75 9.49
CA ASP A 24 -1.22 18.14 8.57
C ASP A 24 -1.43 16.68 8.97
N SER A 25 -2.51 16.43 9.72
CA SER A 25 -3.05 15.08 9.76
C SER A 25 -3.68 14.85 8.38
N ARG A 26 -2.88 14.89 7.32
CA ARG A 26 -2.76 13.72 6.49
C ARG A 26 -2.56 12.58 7.49
N LYS A 27 -3.71 12.03 7.96
CA LYS A 27 -3.92 10.59 7.92
C LYS A 27 -3.01 10.13 6.81
N PRO A 28 -1.94 9.36 7.07
CA PRO A 28 -1.03 8.96 6.00
C PRO A 28 -1.97 8.51 4.91
N ASP A 29 -2.01 9.36 3.87
CA ASP A 29 -2.99 9.33 2.81
C ASP A 29 -3.10 7.85 2.52
N ASP A 30 -4.31 7.30 2.63
CA ASP A 30 -4.69 6.00 2.07
C ASP A 30 -3.97 5.97 0.73
N GLN A 31 -2.72 5.48 0.72
CA GLN A 31 -1.84 5.77 -0.39
C GLN A 31 -2.63 5.12 -1.49
N GLU A 32 -3.01 5.89 -2.50
CA GLU A 32 -3.93 5.45 -3.54
C GLU A 32 -3.17 4.45 -4.42
N VAL A 33 -2.69 3.37 -3.80
CA VAL A 33 -1.83 2.35 -4.31
C VAL A 33 -2.76 1.50 -5.11
N LEU A 34 -2.66 1.69 -6.42
CA LEU A 34 -3.29 0.79 -7.36
C LEU A 34 -2.67 -0.58 -7.19
N VAL A 35 -3.48 -1.51 -6.73
CA VAL A 35 -3.14 -2.92 -6.55
C VAL A 35 -3.91 -3.76 -7.54
N PRO A 36 -3.33 -4.89 -7.98
CA PRO A 36 -4.07 -5.82 -8.82
C PRO A 36 -5.14 -6.55 -8.00
N TYR A 37 -6.33 -6.66 -8.57
CA TYR A 37 -7.46 -7.44 -8.07
C TYR A 37 -7.64 -8.67 -8.95
N ALA A 38 -7.89 -9.81 -8.32
CA ALA A 38 -8.22 -11.07 -8.96
C ALA A 38 -9.72 -11.18 -9.25
N ALA A 39 -10.10 -12.13 -10.09
CA ALA A 39 -11.50 -12.36 -10.48
C ALA A 39 -12.43 -12.65 -9.29
N ASP A 40 -11.88 -13.21 -8.21
CA ASP A 40 -12.61 -13.52 -7.00
C ASP A 40 -12.75 -12.35 -6.01
N GLY A 41 -12.26 -11.16 -6.38
CA GLY A 41 -12.32 -9.94 -5.55
C GLY A 41 -11.13 -9.76 -4.60
N SER A 42 -10.26 -10.75 -4.45
CA SER A 42 -9.03 -10.57 -3.64
C SER A 42 -8.02 -9.68 -4.33
N CYS A 43 -7.40 -8.78 -3.58
CA CYS A 43 -6.35 -7.91 -4.07
C CYS A 43 -4.96 -8.34 -3.57
N PHE A 44 -3.91 -7.79 -4.18
CA PHE A 44 -2.57 -7.86 -3.60
C PHE A 44 -2.43 -6.79 -2.50
N HIS A 45 -2.28 -7.23 -1.25
CA HIS A 45 -2.19 -6.35 -0.08
C HIS A 45 -1.02 -6.77 0.81
N PRO A 46 -0.47 -5.88 1.67
CA PRO A 46 0.69 -6.16 2.51
C PRO A 46 0.50 -7.35 3.46
N GLY A 47 -0.75 -7.70 3.80
CA GLY A 47 -1.09 -8.89 4.60
C GLY A 47 -0.84 -10.23 3.92
N LEU A 48 -0.49 -10.26 2.63
CA LEU A 48 -0.09 -11.48 1.90
C LEU A 48 1.38 -11.88 2.14
N ALA A 49 2.11 -11.10 2.95
CA ALA A 49 3.46 -11.43 3.37
C ALA A 49 3.51 -12.82 4.01
N SER A 50 4.53 -13.60 3.64
CA SER A 50 4.74 -14.94 4.22
C SER A 50 4.97 -14.84 5.72
N THR A 51 4.17 -15.52 6.54
CA THR A 51 4.27 -15.49 8.01
C THR A 51 5.63 -15.94 8.57
N ARG A 52 6.41 -16.69 7.77
CA ARG A 52 7.75 -17.16 8.16
C ARG A 52 8.88 -16.16 7.94
N ASP A 53 8.77 -15.30 6.94
CA ASP A 53 9.91 -14.56 6.37
C ASP A 53 9.53 -13.13 5.92
N GLY A 54 8.26 -12.76 5.99
CA GLY A 54 7.75 -11.48 5.49
C GLY A 54 7.73 -11.36 3.97
N SER A 55 8.23 -12.34 3.21
CA SER A 55 8.34 -12.23 1.75
C SER A 55 7.04 -12.44 0.99
N PHE A 56 6.87 -11.66 -0.07
CA PHE A 56 5.82 -11.76 -1.08
C PHE A 56 6.28 -12.63 -2.25
N ARG A 57 5.41 -13.51 -2.74
CA ARG A 57 5.66 -14.35 -3.91
C ARG A 57 4.79 -13.89 -5.06
N VAL A 58 5.44 -13.36 -6.10
CA VAL A 58 4.80 -12.79 -7.30
C VAL A 58 5.45 -13.37 -8.56
N GLY A 59 4.77 -13.28 -9.69
CA GLY A 59 5.23 -13.84 -10.96
C GLY A 59 4.50 -15.12 -11.36
N GLU A 60 4.85 -15.61 -12.55
CA GLU A 60 4.27 -16.82 -13.12
C GLU A 60 4.76 -18.09 -12.41
N LYS A 61 4.08 -19.22 -12.62
CA LYS A 61 4.46 -20.50 -12.01
C LYS A 61 5.91 -20.89 -12.33
N SER A 62 6.38 -20.58 -13.54
CA SER A 62 7.75 -20.84 -14.03
C SER A 62 8.79 -19.78 -13.64
N ALA A 63 8.35 -18.58 -13.25
CA ALA A 63 9.21 -17.42 -12.97
C ALA A 63 8.84 -16.72 -11.64
N GLN A 64 8.51 -17.52 -10.63
CA GLN A 64 8.13 -17.00 -9.31
C GLN A 64 9.32 -16.28 -8.67
N LYS A 65 9.11 -15.00 -8.35
CA LYS A 65 10.10 -14.14 -7.70
C LYS A 65 9.63 -13.82 -6.29
N ARG A 66 10.60 -13.74 -5.36
CA ARG A 66 10.36 -13.34 -3.98
C ARG A 66 10.86 -11.93 -3.76
N PHE A 67 10.05 -11.16 -3.05
CA PHE A 67 10.39 -9.81 -2.63
C PHE A 67 10.13 -9.67 -1.14
N SER A 68 11.01 -8.96 -0.44
CA SER A 68 10.89 -8.69 1.00
C SER A 68 9.96 -7.50 1.28
N SER A 69 9.74 -6.65 0.27
CA SER A 69 8.96 -5.43 0.36
C SER A 69 7.71 -5.53 -0.50
N PHE A 70 6.60 -5.00 0.03
CA PHE A 70 5.34 -4.90 -0.71
C PHE A 70 5.48 -4.01 -1.95
N ASN A 71 6.15 -2.86 -1.82
CA ASN A 71 6.31 -1.91 -2.92
C ASN A 71 7.14 -2.51 -4.08
N ASP A 72 8.29 -3.15 -3.78
CA ASP A 72 9.09 -3.85 -4.80
C ASP A 72 8.30 -4.95 -5.51
N ALA A 73 7.50 -5.71 -4.75
CA ALA A 73 6.64 -6.75 -5.33
C ALA A 73 5.57 -6.14 -6.25
N LEU A 74 4.97 -5.02 -5.85
CA LEU A 74 3.94 -4.32 -6.61
C LEU A 74 4.51 -3.71 -7.89
N GLU A 75 5.67 -3.06 -7.81
CA GLU A 75 6.41 -2.54 -8.97
C GLU A 75 6.71 -3.65 -9.98
N TYR A 76 7.15 -4.81 -9.50
CA TYR A 76 7.36 -5.98 -10.37
C TYR A 76 6.07 -6.46 -11.03
N LEU A 77 4.96 -6.50 -10.29
CA LEU A 77 3.63 -6.85 -10.82
C LEU A 77 3.16 -5.87 -11.90
N ARG A 78 3.46 -4.57 -11.76
CA ARG A 78 3.13 -3.54 -12.77
C ARG A 78 3.89 -3.72 -14.07
N GLY A 79 5.11 -4.25 -14.01
CA GLY A 79 5.92 -4.56 -15.18
C GLY A 79 5.52 -5.85 -15.93
N MET A 80 4.60 -6.65 -15.38
CA MET A 80 4.10 -7.86 -16.02
C MET A 80 2.90 -7.56 -16.94
N GLU A 81 2.79 -8.28 -18.07
CA GLU A 81 1.60 -8.21 -18.94
C GLU A 81 0.31 -8.58 -18.16
N THR A 82 0.39 -9.61 -17.32
CA THR A 82 -0.66 -9.96 -16.36
C THR A 82 -0.01 -10.17 -15.01
N ALA A 83 -0.34 -9.30 -14.04
CA ALA A 83 0.11 -9.42 -12.67
C ALA A 83 -0.37 -10.76 -12.07
N LYS A 84 0.56 -11.56 -11.55
CA LYS A 84 0.25 -12.85 -10.90
C LYS A 84 0.91 -12.93 -9.53
N TRP A 85 0.16 -13.32 -8.50
CA TRP A 85 0.69 -13.41 -7.14
C TRP A 85 0.09 -14.59 -6.38
N ARG A 86 0.76 -15.00 -5.29
CA ARG A 86 0.20 -16.00 -4.37
C ARG A 86 -0.70 -15.38 -3.32
N ARG A 87 -1.83 -16.02 -3.07
CA ARG A 87 -2.76 -15.67 -1.98
C ARG A 87 -3.44 -16.92 -1.41
N PRO A 88 -3.91 -16.89 -0.15
CA PRO A 88 -4.73 -17.95 0.43
C PRO A 88 -6.15 -17.92 -0.17
N ASN A 89 -6.68 -19.07 -0.56
CA ASN A 89 -8.08 -19.23 -0.95
C ASN A 89 -9.00 -19.39 0.27
N ALA A 90 -10.31 -19.45 0.06
CA ALA A 90 -11.30 -19.63 1.14
C ALA A 90 -11.09 -20.92 1.96
N SER A 91 -10.42 -21.92 1.40
CA SER A 91 -10.05 -23.17 2.08
C SER A 91 -8.68 -23.11 2.79
N GLY A 92 -8.02 -21.94 2.82
CA GLY A 92 -6.70 -21.75 3.44
C GLY A 92 -5.51 -22.22 2.59
N ASN A 93 -5.75 -22.72 1.38
CA ASN A 93 -4.70 -23.16 0.47
C ASN A 93 -4.13 -21.98 -0.32
N TRP A 94 -2.80 -21.91 -0.41
CA TRP A 94 -2.15 -20.84 -1.16
C TRP A 94 -2.09 -21.17 -2.65
N GLY A 95 -2.73 -20.35 -3.49
CA GLY A 95 -2.74 -20.50 -4.96
C GLY A 95 -2.15 -19.27 -5.65
N ILE A 96 -1.75 -19.42 -6.92
CA ILE A 96 -1.40 -18.27 -7.77
C ILE A 96 -2.69 -17.77 -8.43
N VAL A 97 -2.95 -16.48 -8.33
CA VAL A 97 -4.04 -15.80 -9.02
C VAL A 97 -3.49 -14.83 -10.06
N SER A 98 -4.35 -14.43 -10.99
CA SER A 98 -4.04 -13.43 -12.02
C SER A 98 -4.89 -12.18 -11.82
N ALA A 99 -4.30 -11.02 -12.08
CA ALA A 99 -5.00 -9.75 -12.06
C ALA A 99 -6.02 -9.70 -13.19
N VAL A 100 -7.25 -9.28 -12.87
CA VAL A 100 -8.27 -8.95 -13.86
C VAL A 100 -8.48 -7.44 -13.97
N LYS A 101 -8.17 -6.70 -12.90
CA LYS A 101 -8.23 -5.24 -12.88
C LYS A 101 -7.21 -4.66 -11.90
N TRP A 102 -6.91 -3.39 -12.05
CA TRP A 102 -6.12 -2.62 -11.10
C TRP A 102 -7.03 -1.57 -10.48
N ASP A 103 -7.06 -1.51 -9.16
CA ASP A 103 -7.96 -0.65 -8.42
C ASP A 103 -7.27 -0.18 -7.14
N ARG A 104 -7.84 0.83 -6.48
CA ARG A 104 -7.27 1.39 -5.26
C ARG A 104 -7.31 0.35 -4.16
N LEU A 105 -6.23 0.26 -3.37
CA LEU A 105 -6.24 -0.55 -2.16
C LEU A 105 -7.15 0.13 -1.13
N ASN A 106 -8.40 -0.29 -1.06
CA ASN A 106 -9.33 0.20 -0.06
C ASN A 106 -9.10 -0.61 1.22
N GLN A 107 -8.43 -0.01 2.22
CA GLN A 107 -8.19 -0.64 3.52
C GLN A 107 -9.43 -0.70 4.40
#